data_AF-A0A7R9Y8H7-F1
#
_entry.id   AF-A0A7R9Y8H7-F1
#
_cell.length_a   1.000
_cell.length_b   1.000
_cell.length_c   1.000
_cell.angle_alpha   90.00
_cell.angle_beta   90.00
_cell.angle_gamma   90.00
#
_symmetry.space_group_name_H-M   'P 1'
#
loop_
_entity.id
_entity.type
_entity.pdbx_description
1 polymer ?
#
loop_
_entity_poly.entity_id
_entity_poly.type
_entity_poly.pdbx_seq_one_letter_code
_entity_poly.pdbx_strand_id
1 'polypeptide(L)'
;EGDEGGAGDRIVFDDTACGRVVLHNVAVTNAGVDWAHEGTVAWAARHRRRERCEIELLGDSAFVARDVAIDGEQRFEVPDGCITIVSAGEAGEMRVETRELRDEDRWRWEYALADDGETIELSIGAATVAS
;
A
#
# COMPACT_ATOMS: atom_id res chain seq x y z
N GLU A 1 24.58 -41.28 16.77
CA GLU A 1 23.59 -40.60 17.64
C GLU A 1 23.85 -39.11 17.46
N GLY A 2 23.09 -38.35 16.68
CA GLY A 2 21.63 -38.32 16.58
C GLY A 2 21.11 -37.14 17.40
N ASP A 3 21.68 -35.95 17.19
CA ASP A 3 21.23 -34.71 17.82
C ASP A 3 20.08 -34.15 16.97
N GLU A 4 18.86 -34.55 17.32
CA GLU A 4 17.64 -33.91 16.82
C GLU A 4 17.48 -32.56 17.52
N GLY A 5 18.25 -31.58 17.06
CA GLY A 5 18.00 -30.17 17.34
C GLY A 5 16.60 -29.83 16.83
N GLY A 6 15.65 -29.73 17.75
CA GLY A 6 14.25 -29.47 17.45
C GLY A 6 14.13 -28.31 16.49
N ALA A 7 13.38 -28.51 15.40
CA ALA A 7 13.01 -27.48 14.46
C ALA A 7 12.25 -26.40 15.23
N GLY A 8 12.99 -25.40 15.72
CA GLY A 8 12.43 -24.17 16.25
C GLY A 8 11.48 -23.62 15.20
N ASP A 9 10.27 -23.30 15.63
CA ASP A 9 9.20 -22.75 14.82
C ASP A 9 9.78 -21.62 13.94
N ARG A 10 10.05 -21.93 12.67
CA ARG A 10 10.73 -21.00 11.78
C ARG A 10 9.67 -19.98 11.41
N ILE A 11 9.78 -18.76 11.94
CA ILE A 11 8.92 -17.65 11.54
C ILE A 11 9.10 -17.48 10.03
N VAL A 12 8.05 -17.80 9.26
CA VAL A 12 7.98 -17.56 7.82
C VAL A 12 7.06 -16.35 7.65
N PHE A 13 7.63 -15.24 7.18
CA PHE A 13 6.85 -14.08 6.77
C PHE A 13 6.32 -14.34 5.36
N ASP A 14 5.04 -14.05 5.13
CA ASP A 14 4.50 -14.02 3.77
C ASP A 14 5.04 -12.77 3.06
N ASP A 15 6.00 -13.00 2.17
CA ASP A 15 6.64 -11.99 1.33
C ASP A 15 6.13 -12.03 -0.12
N THR A 16 5.11 -12.86 -0.40
CA THR A 16 4.69 -13.17 -1.78
C THR A 16 3.44 -12.44 -2.25
N ALA A 17 2.56 -12.02 -1.33
CA ALA A 17 1.29 -11.37 -1.67
C ALA A 17 1.08 -10.09 -0.85
N CYS A 18 1.71 -8.99 -1.30
CA CYS A 18 1.69 -7.72 -0.57
C CYS A 18 1.09 -6.59 -1.42
N GLY A 19 -0.02 -6.01 -0.96
CA GLY A 19 -0.59 -4.82 -1.58
C GLY A 19 0.38 -3.63 -1.55
N ARG A 20 0.52 -2.89 -2.66
CA ARG A 20 1.41 -1.72 -2.77
C ARG A 20 0.67 -0.43 -3.02
N VAL A 21 1.02 0.64 -2.32
CA VAL A 21 0.65 2.02 -2.70
C VAL A 21 1.91 2.83 -3.00
N VAL A 22 1.95 3.46 -4.17
CA VAL A 22 3.01 4.41 -4.56
C VAL A 22 2.37 5.75 -4.87
N LEU A 23 2.65 6.76 -4.05
CA LEU A 23 2.24 8.14 -4.27
C LEU A 23 3.49 8.99 -4.51
N HIS A 24 3.60 9.60 -5.68
CA HIS A 24 4.72 10.47 -6.03
C HIS A 24 4.21 11.79 -6.57
N ASN A 25 4.52 12.91 -5.90
CA ASN A 25 4.04 14.22 -6.28
C ASN A 25 2.51 14.26 -6.48
N VAL A 26 1.78 13.75 -5.49
CA VAL A 26 0.31 13.69 -5.49
C VAL A 26 -0.23 14.78 -4.57
N ALA A 27 -1.16 15.59 -5.07
CA ALA A 27 -1.93 16.53 -4.26
C ALA A 27 -3.31 15.93 -3.99
N VAL A 28 -3.75 15.93 -2.73
CA VAL A 28 -5.11 15.50 -2.36
C VAL A 28 -5.83 16.69 -1.75
N THR A 29 -6.90 17.15 -2.40
CA THR A 29 -7.73 18.26 -1.92
C THR A 29 -9.12 17.73 -1.57
N ASN A 30 -9.54 17.84 -0.32
CA ASN A 30 -10.90 17.48 0.08
C ASN A 30 -11.46 18.48 1.10
N ALA A 31 -12.77 18.49 1.29
CA ALA A 31 -13.47 19.38 2.22
C ALA A 31 -13.14 19.11 3.71
N GLY A 32 -12.30 18.11 3.99
CA GLY A 32 -11.70 17.86 5.29
C GLY A 32 -12.65 17.31 6.34
N VAL A 33 -12.27 17.53 7.60
CA VAL A 33 -13.00 17.09 8.79
C VAL A 33 -13.97 18.18 9.24
N ASP A 34 -15.18 17.78 9.58
CA ASP A 34 -16.15 18.63 10.26
C ASP A 34 -15.81 18.73 11.75
N TRP A 35 -14.94 19.69 12.08
CA TRP A 35 -14.46 19.92 13.45
C TRP A 35 -15.54 20.47 14.39
N ALA A 36 -16.61 21.05 13.86
CA ALA A 36 -17.71 21.62 14.64
C ALA A 36 -18.76 20.59 15.07
N HIS A 37 -18.66 19.34 14.60
CA HIS A 37 -19.62 18.30 14.92
C HIS A 37 -19.45 17.82 16.37
N GLU A 38 -20.54 17.75 17.14
CA GLU A 38 -20.54 17.44 18.59
C GLU A 38 -19.99 16.04 18.95
N GLY A 39 -19.71 15.20 17.95
CA GLY A 39 -19.05 13.90 18.13
C GLY A 39 -17.60 13.81 17.63
N THR A 40 -17.02 14.91 17.11
CA THR A 40 -15.64 14.91 16.62
C THR A 40 -14.68 14.99 17.81
N VAL A 41 -14.00 13.88 18.12
CA VAL A 41 -13.08 13.77 19.26
C VAL A 41 -11.69 13.42 18.76
N ALA A 42 -10.77 14.40 18.84
CA ALA A 42 -9.45 14.29 18.23
C ALA A 42 -8.60 13.14 18.78
N TRP A 43 -8.71 12.83 20.07
CA TRP A 43 -7.94 11.74 20.69
C TRP A 43 -8.55 10.35 20.46
N ALA A 44 -9.81 10.26 20.02
CA ALA A 44 -10.51 8.99 19.80
C ALA A 44 -10.57 8.58 18.32
N ALA A 45 -9.91 9.33 17.43
CA ALA A 45 -9.99 9.18 15.97
C ALA A 45 -11.42 9.15 15.39
N ARG A 46 -12.42 9.57 16.18
CA ARG A 46 -13.81 9.72 15.75
C ARG A 46 -13.96 11.10 15.14
N HIS A 47 -13.74 11.16 13.84
CA HIS A 47 -13.90 12.38 13.06
C HIS A 47 -15.06 12.22 12.09
N ARG A 48 -15.98 13.18 12.07
CA ARG A 48 -16.91 13.29 10.96
C ARG A 48 -16.16 13.91 9.79
N ARG A 49 -15.96 13.16 8.71
CA ARG A 49 -15.38 13.68 7.47
C ARG A 49 -16.47 14.21 6.55
N ARG A 50 -16.18 15.29 5.82
CA ARG A 50 -17.06 15.82 4.77
C ARG A 50 -16.84 15.06 3.46
N GLU A 51 -15.58 14.72 3.19
CA GLU A 51 -15.13 13.96 2.02
C GLU A 51 -13.95 13.07 2.44
N ARG A 52 -13.65 12.04 1.66
CA ARG A 52 -12.48 11.18 1.85
C ARG A 52 -11.88 10.78 0.51
N CYS A 53 -10.56 10.62 0.48
CA CYS A 53 -9.87 9.88 -0.55
C CYS A 53 -9.49 8.52 0.05
N GLU A 54 -10.03 7.45 -0.51
CA GLU A 54 -9.87 6.08 -0.03
C GLU A 54 -9.23 5.20 -1.10
N ILE A 55 -8.20 4.45 -0.72
CA ILE A 55 -7.55 3.46 -1.58
C ILE A 55 -7.66 2.13 -0.84
N GLU A 56 -8.38 1.18 -1.44
CA GLU A 56 -8.61 -0.16 -0.93
C GLU A 56 -7.92 -1.15 -1.86
N LEU A 57 -6.94 -1.88 -1.32
CA LEU A 57 -6.22 -2.93 -2.03
C LEU A 57 -6.78 -4.28 -1.61
N LEU A 58 -7.28 -5.05 -2.57
CA LEU A 58 -7.71 -6.42 -2.36
C LEU A 58 -6.56 -7.36 -2.75
N GLY A 59 -6.18 -8.29 -1.87
CA GLY A 59 -5.13 -9.28 -2.13
C GLY A 59 -3.77 -8.70 -2.55
N ASP A 60 -3.12 -9.34 -3.51
CA ASP A 60 -1.89 -8.86 -4.13
C ASP A 60 -2.22 -7.90 -5.27
N SER A 61 -2.29 -6.62 -4.93
CA SER A 61 -2.67 -5.55 -5.84
C SER A 61 -1.86 -4.28 -5.63
N ALA A 62 -1.84 -3.40 -6.62
CA ALA A 62 -1.04 -2.18 -6.57
C ALA A 62 -1.83 -0.94 -6.95
N PHE A 63 -1.54 0.18 -6.29
CA PHE A 63 -2.02 1.49 -6.64
C PHE A 63 -0.83 2.42 -6.87
N VAL A 64 -0.79 3.08 -8.02
CA VAL A 64 0.28 4.03 -8.38
C VAL A 64 -0.34 5.34 -8.80
N ALA A 65 -0.05 6.42 -8.07
CA ALA A 65 -0.41 7.77 -8.47
C ALA A 65 0.83 8.64 -8.62
N ARG A 66 0.95 9.31 -9.77
CA ARG A 66 2.09 10.20 -10.06
C ARG A 66 1.64 11.51 -10.68
N ASP A 67 2.18 12.61 -10.16
CA ASP A 67 2.05 13.96 -10.73
C ASP A 67 0.58 14.35 -10.98
N VAL A 68 -0.29 14.05 -10.01
CA VAL A 68 -1.75 14.16 -10.16
C VAL A 68 -2.39 14.83 -8.95
N ALA A 69 -3.43 15.62 -9.20
CA ALA A 69 -4.32 16.16 -8.18
C ALA A 69 -5.56 15.26 -8.06
N ILE A 70 -5.90 14.86 -6.84
CA ILE A 70 -7.08 14.08 -6.50
C ILE A 70 -7.99 14.98 -5.67
N ASP A 71 -9.06 15.46 -6.27
CA ASP A 71 -9.99 16.41 -5.65
C ASP A 71 -11.31 15.75 -5.25
N GLY A 72 -11.86 16.16 -4.12
CA GLY A 72 -13.19 15.75 -3.64
C GLY A 72 -13.23 14.39 -2.93
N GLU A 73 -14.43 13.81 -2.89
CA GLU A 73 -14.64 12.45 -2.40
C GLU A 73 -14.28 11.42 -3.47
N GLN A 74 -13.28 10.60 -3.20
CA GLN A 74 -12.73 9.62 -4.13
C GLN A 74 -12.56 8.26 -3.44
N ARG A 75 -12.90 7.18 -4.16
CA ARG A 75 -12.64 5.81 -3.72
C ARG A 75 -12.05 5.01 -4.88
N PHE A 76 -10.91 4.40 -4.63
CA PHE A 76 -10.22 3.50 -5.54
C PHE A 76 -10.19 2.12 -4.90
N GLU A 77 -10.91 1.17 -5.50
CA GLU A 77 -10.82 -0.23 -5.13
C GLU A 77 -9.98 -0.93 -6.20
N VAL A 78 -8.87 -1.54 -5.78
CA VAL A 78 -7.98 -2.29 -6.65
C VAL A 78 -8.21 -3.78 -6.41
N PRO A 79 -8.73 -4.52 -7.42
CA PRO A 79 -8.95 -5.95 -7.28
C PRO A 79 -7.65 -6.72 -7.08
N ASP A 80 -7.77 -7.90 -6.47
CA ASP A 80 -6.66 -8.85 -6.38
C ASP A 80 -6.09 -9.18 -7.76
N GLY A 81 -4.76 -9.24 -7.85
CA GLY A 81 -4.04 -9.45 -9.10
C GLY A 81 -4.08 -8.27 -10.07
N CYS A 82 -4.51 -7.08 -9.65
CA CYS A 82 -4.56 -5.87 -10.49
C CYS A 82 -3.64 -4.75 -10.00
N ILE A 83 -3.31 -3.85 -10.91
CA ILE A 83 -2.72 -2.54 -10.61
C ILE A 83 -3.60 -1.43 -11.17
N THR A 84 -3.89 -0.42 -10.35
CA THR A 84 -4.54 0.84 -10.75
C THR A 84 -3.52 1.97 -10.80
N ILE A 85 -3.44 2.63 -11.95
CA ILE A 85 -2.56 3.76 -12.22
C ILE A 85 -3.42 5.03 -12.35
N VAL A 86 -3.11 6.03 -11.54
CA VAL A 86 -3.73 7.35 -11.55
C VAL A 86 -2.71 8.38 -12.03
N SER A 87 -3.06 9.12 -13.07
CA SER A 87 -2.19 10.12 -13.69
C SER A 87 -2.98 11.36 -14.09
N ALA A 88 -2.28 12.46 -14.33
CA ALA A 88 -2.87 13.64 -14.95
C ALA A 88 -2.86 13.49 -16.48
N GLY A 89 -3.99 13.83 -17.10
CA GLY A 89 -4.09 14.02 -18.54
C GLY A 89 -3.51 15.35 -18.99
N GLU A 90 -3.56 15.60 -20.31
CA GLU A 90 -2.95 16.79 -20.92
C GLU A 90 -3.55 18.10 -20.41
N ALA A 91 -4.83 18.10 -20.02
CA ALA A 91 -5.51 19.25 -19.45
C ALA A 91 -5.53 19.24 -17.91
N GLY A 92 -4.74 18.36 -17.28
CA GLY A 92 -4.68 18.19 -15.82
C GLY A 92 -5.83 17.35 -15.25
N GLU A 93 -6.68 16.77 -16.11
CA GLU A 93 -7.77 15.90 -15.68
C GLU A 93 -7.24 14.57 -15.13
N MET A 94 -7.80 14.09 -14.03
CA MET A 94 -7.40 12.80 -13.48
C MET A 94 -7.82 11.66 -14.42
N ARG A 95 -6.87 10.81 -14.80
CA ARG A 95 -7.07 9.58 -15.58
C ARG A 95 -6.76 8.38 -14.69
N VAL A 96 -7.60 7.36 -14.81
CA VAL A 96 -7.50 6.11 -14.03
C VAL A 96 -7.49 4.94 -15.00
N GLU A 97 -6.47 4.11 -14.90
CA GLU A 97 -6.33 2.88 -15.68
C GLU A 97 -6.12 1.71 -14.72
N THR A 98 -6.84 0.61 -14.92
CA THR A 98 -6.61 -0.63 -14.18
C THR A 98 -6.25 -1.73 -15.16
N ARG A 99 -5.19 -2.47 -14.84
CA ARG A 99 -4.73 -3.62 -15.63
C ARG A 99 -4.26 -4.75 -14.71
N GLU A 100 -4.02 -5.93 -15.29
CA GLU A 100 -3.40 -7.04 -14.57
C GLU A 100 -2.03 -6.66 -14.02
N LEU A 101 -1.75 -7.16 -12.81
CA LEU A 101 -0.49 -6.99 -12.09
C LEU A 101 0.58 -7.88 -12.71
N ARG A 102 1.64 -7.26 -13.22
CA ARG A 102 2.79 -7.97 -13.80
C ARG A 102 3.87 -8.16 -12.76
N ASP A 103 4.78 -9.07 -13.01
CA ASP A 103 5.89 -9.36 -12.08
C ASP A 103 6.75 -8.13 -11.80
N GLU A 104 6.94 -7.23 -12.78
CA GLU A 104 7.65 -5.95 -12.62
C GLU A 104 6.96 -4.95 -11.69
N ASP A 105 5.64 -5.08 -11.50
CA ASP A 105 4.86 -4.24 -10.60
C ASP A 105 4.89 -4.77 -9.15
N ARG A 106 5.15 -6.07 -9.00
CA ARG A 106 5.18 -6.76 -7.70
C ARG A 106 6.39 -6.31 -6.88
N TRP A 107 6.20 -6.31 -5.58
CA TRP A 107 7.23 -5.97 -4.61
C TRP A 107 7.15 -6.96 -3.46
N ARG A 108 8.23 -7.05 -2.70
CA ARG A 108 8.27 -7.88 -1.49
C ARG A 108 9.06 -7.19 -0.40
N TRP A 109 8.76 -7.55 0.83
CA TRP A 109 9.65 -7.30 1.94
C TRP A 109 10.81 -8.29 1.87
N GLU A 110 12.03 -7.77 1.94
CA GLU A 110 13.22 -8.57 2.15
C GLU A 110 13.61 -8.44 3.62
N TYR A 111 13.63 -9.58 4.31
CA TYR A 111 13.92 -9.68 5.74
C TYR A 111 15.33 -10.23 5.92
N ALA A 112 16.13 -9.59 6.76
CA ALA A 112 17.43 -10.09 7.20
C ALA A 112 17.52 -10.03 8.73
N LEU A 113 18.20 -11.00 9.34
CA LEU A 113 18.60 -10.90 10.74
C LEU A 113 19.90 -10.11 10.80
N ALA A 114 19.93 -9.06 11.63
CA ALA A 114 21.15 -8.30 11.86
C ALA A 114 22.22 -9.18 12.55
N ASP A 115 23.46 -8.70 12.51
CA ASP A 115 24.62 -9.41 13.08
C ASP A 115 24.50 -9.66 14.60
N ASP A 116 23.63 -8.92 15.29
CA ASP A 116 23.34 -9.09 16.72
C ASP A 116 22.48 -10.32 17.04
N GLY A 117 21.85 -10.92 16.02
CA GLY A 117 20.97 -12.09 16.17
C GLY A 117 19.61 -11.80 16.80
N GLU A 118 19.28 -10.54 17.07
CA GLU A 118 18.06 -10.11 17.77
C GLU A 118 17.20 -9.15 16.92
N THR A 119 17.83 -8.39 16.02
CA THR A 119 17.17 -7.36 15.23
C THR A 119 16.79 -7.87 13.83
N ILE A 120 15.54 -7.63 13.40
CA ILE A 120 15.12 -7.86 12.01
C ILE A 120 15.27 -6.57 11.21
N GLU A 121 16.10 -6.62 10.17
CA GLU A 121 16.23 -5.57 9.17
C GLU A 121 15.26 -5.82 8.01
N LEU A 122 14.63 -4.74 7.56
CA LEU A 122 13.61 -4.76 6.52
C LEU A 122 14.07 -3.89 5.36
N SER A 123 14.02 -4.44 4.16
CA SER A 123 14.22 -3.67 2.93
C SER A 123 13.14 -3.99 1.90
N ILE A 124 13.00 -3.12 0.91
CA ILE A 124 12.03 -3.30 -0.18
C ILE A 124 12.78 -3.91 -1.36
N GLY A 125 12.45 -5.16 -1.67
CA GLY A 125 12.95 -5.86 -2.85
C GLY A 125 12.02 -5.69 -4.06
N ALA A 126 12.59 -5.73 -5.26
CA ALA A 126 11.82 -6.00 -6.46
C ALA A 126 11.51 -7.50 -6.53
N ALA A 127 10.31 -7.87 -7.00
CA ALA A 127 10.02 -9.28 -7.27
C ALA A 127 11.02 -9.79 -8.34
N THR A 128 11.98 -10.59 -7.90
CA THR A 128 12.95 -11.21 -8.80
C THR A 128 12.31 -12.47 -9.34
N VAL A 129 12.20 -12.58 -10.67
CA VAL A 129 11.70 -13.79 -11.34
C VAL A 129 12.66 -14.94 -10.99
N ALA A 130 12.17 -15.94 -10.24
CA ALA A 130 12.89 -17.20 -10.10
C ALA A 130 12.92 -17.85 -11.50
N SER A 131 14.13 -17.99 -12.07
CA SER A 131 14.38 -18.76 -13.31
C SER A 131 14.36 -20.25 -13.06
#